data_AF-A0A0M1JCR1-F1
#
_entry.id   AF-A0A0M1JCR1-F1
#
_cell.length_a   1.000
_cell.length_b   1.000
_cell.length_c   1.000
_cell.angle_alpha   90.00
_cell.angle_beta   90.00
_cell.angle_gamma   90.00
#
_symmetry.space_group_name_H-M   'P 1'
#
loop_
_entity.id
_entity.type
_entity.pdbx_description
1 polymer ?
#
loop_
_entity_poly.entity_id
_entity_poly.type
_entity_poly.pdbx_seq_one_letter_code
_entity_poly.pdbx_strand_id
1 'polypeptide(L)'
;MQGEPGKRNVERITEVVPDSNDQALNYMLSYSTWSADDVRDHVALDANRLLGGTPESALLIDESGIKKAGNASVGVSRQWLGRIGKVDNCQVGVYAALVRGKLATLVDYRLYLPEKWTDNLKLCKKAGIPEENRKFKSKSQLALEIVAH
;
A
#
# COMPACT_ATOMS: atom_id res chain seq x y z
N MET A 1 -13.48 22.87 -1.72
CA MET A 1 -13.93 22.01 -0.62
C MET A 1 -12.79 21.90 0.36
N GLN A 2 -12.81 22.66 1.46
CA GLN A 2 -11.73 22.61 2.45
C GLN A 2 -11.90 21.37 3.33
N GLY A 3 -10.91 20.48 3.33
CA GLY A 3 -10.89 19.29 4.17
C GLY A 3 -10.66 19.62 5.65
N GLU A 4 -11.34 18.90 6.54
CA GLU A 4 -11.26 19.05 8.00
C GLU A 4 -9.83 18.89 8.55
N PRO A 5 -9.48 19.59 9.65
CA PRO A 5 -8.20 19.42 10.34
C PRO A 5 -7.98 17.95 10.76
N GLY A 6 -6.77 17.44 10.56
CA GLY A 6 -6.38 16.06 10.92
C GLY A 6 -6.50 15.03 9.78
N LYS A 7 -7.12 15.39 8.64
CA LYS A 7 -7.04 14.58 7.42
C LYS A 7 -5.77 14.97 6.64
N ARG A 8 -4.77 14.07 6.64
CA ARG A 8 -3.56 14.20 5.82
C ARG A 8 -3.91 14.00 4.35
N ASN A 9 -4.37 15.05 3.67
CA ASN A 9 -4.42 15.10 2.21
C ASN A 9 -3.19 15.86 1.69
N VAL A 10 -2.92 15.78 0.37
CA VAL A 10 -1.73 16.40 -0.23
C VAL A 10 -1.69 17.91 0.04
N GLU A 11 -2.83 18.60 -0.06
CA GLU A 11 -2.95 20.04 0.25
C GLU A 11 -2.48 20.36 1.68
N ARG A 12 -2.97 19.63 2.69
CA ARG A 12 -2.56 19.82 4.09
C ARG A 12 -1.11 19.44 4.35
N ILE A 13 -0.55 18.49 3.62
CA ILE A 13 0.87 18.15 3.70
C ILE A 13 1.72 19.36 3.26
N THR A 14 1.28 20.09 2.23
CA THR A 14 2.05 21.25 1.76
C THR A 14 2.06 22.44 2.71
N GLU A 15 1.07 22.53 3.59
CA GLU A 15 1.04 23.55 4.64
C GLU A 15 2.15 23.36 5.70
N VAL A 16 2.69 22.14 5.83
CA VAL A 16 3.68 21.80 6.88
C VAL A 16 5.04 21.37 6.34
N VAL A 17 5.16 21.08 5.04
CA VAL A 17 6.44 20.74 4.40
C VAL A 17 6.98 21.99 3.70
N PRO A 18 8.11 22.57 4.18
CA PRO A 18 8.74 23.71 3.53
C PRO A 18 9.05 23.43 2.07
N ASP A 19 8.97 24.47 1.23
CA ASP A 19 9.29 24.41 -0.20
C ASP A 19 8.52 23.36 -1.01
N SER A 20 7.32 22.99 -0.54
CA SER A 20 6.45 22.05 -1.23
C SER A 20 5.32 22.76 -1.98
N ASN A 21 4.88 22.14 -3.08
CA ASN A 21 3.80 22.65 -3.92
C ASN A 21 2.74 21.55 -4.13
N ASP A 22 1.48 21.91 -3.91
CA ASP A 22 0.34 21.00 -3.92
C ASP A 22 0.15 20.36 -5.29
N GLN A 23 0.27 21.16 -6.34
CA GLN A 23 0.16 20.70 -7.72
C GLN A 23 1.31 19.78 -8.09
N ALA A 24 2.54 20.10 -7.69
CA ALA A 24 3.72 19.27 -7.92
C ALA A 24 3.60 17.89 -7.23
N LEU A 25 3.15 17.85 -5.97
CA LEU A 25 2.94 16.60 -5.25
C LEU A 25 1.80 15.77 -5.84
N ASN A 26 0.69 16.39 -6.22
CA ASN A 26 -0.39 15.68 -6.90
C ASN A 26 0.05 15.12 -8.26
N TYR A 27 0.84 15.89 -9.02
CA TYR A 27 1.43 15.44 -10.28
C TYR A 27 2.36 14.25 -10.07
N MET A 28 3.24 14.33 -9.06
CA MET A 28 4.12 13.24 -8.67
C MET A 28 3.31 11.97 -8.37
N LEU A 29 2.27 12.05 -7.56
CA LEU A 29 1.47 10.87 -7.19
C LEU A 29 0.60 10.30 -8.31
N SER A 30 0.20 11.12 -9.30
CA SER A 30 -0.85 10.74 -10.27
C SER A 30 -0.35 10.54 -11.70
N TYR A 31 0.67 11.28 -12.12
CA TYR A 31 1.04 11.40 -13.54
C TYR A 31 2.53 11.23 -13.82
N SER A 32 3.39 11.45 -12.83
CA SER A 32 4.84 11.29 -13.00
C SER A 32 5.20 9.82 -13.27
N THR A 33 6.22 9.61 -14.09
CA THR A 33 6.64 8.29 -14.61
C THR A 33 7.64 7.58 -13.71
N TRP A 34 7.71 7.92 -12.43
CA TRP A 34 8.61 7.24 -11.48
C TRP A 34 8.13 5.81 -11.25
N SER A 35 9.09 4.90 -11.11
CA SER A 35 8.81 3.51 -10.75
C SER A 35 8.50 3.44 -9.26
N ALA A 36 7.26 3.05 -8.94
CA ALA A 36 6.86 2.82 -7.56
C ALA A 36 7.62 1.67 -6.91
N ASP A 37 8.00 0.68 -7.71
CA ASP A 37 8.83 -0.45 -7.27
C ASP A 37 10.25 0.03 -6.93
N ASP A 38 10.89 0.86 -7.76
CA ASP A 38 12.24 1.35 -7.51
C ASP A 38 12.30 2.22 -6.24
N VAL A 39 11.31 3.10 -6.03
CA VAL A 39 11.24 3.93 -4.81
C VAL A 39 11.05 3.07 -3.57
N ARG A 40 10.20 2.04 -3.66
CA ARG A 40 9.99 1.10 -2.56
C ARG A 40 11.27 0.30 -2.26
N ASP A 41 11.97 -0.17 -3.28
CA ASP A 41 13.21 -0.92 -3.15
C ASP A 41 14.31 -0.05 -2.52
N HIS A 42 14.39 1.22 -2.90
CA HIS A 42 15.26 2.20 -2.24
C HIS A 42 14.95 2.35 -0.74
N VAL A 43 13.67 2.50 -0.37
CA VAL A 43 13.24 2.57 1.03
C VAL A 43 13.57 1.27 1.77
N ALA A 44 13.40 0.11 1.14
CA ALA A 44 13.72 -1.19 1.73
C ALA A 44 15.23 -1.34 1.99
N LEU A 45 16.07 -0.89 1.05
CA LEU A 45 17.53 -0.90 1.21
C LEU A 45 17.97 0.02 2.37
N ASP A 46 17.39 1.21 2.48
CA ASP A 46 17.68 2.13 3.58
C ASP A 46 17.21 1.58 4.93
N ALA A 47 16.01 0.98 4.97
CA ALA A 47 15.51 0.27 6.13
C ALA A 47 16.45 -0.88 6.54
N ASN A 48 16.94 -1.67 5.58
CA ASN A 48 17.87 -2.77 5.84
C ASN A 48 19.21 -2.27 6.38
N ARG A 49 19.75 -1.17 5.84
CA ARG A 49 20.97 -0.53 6.38
C ARG A 49 20.79 -0.10 7.83
N LEU A 50 19.62 0.42 8.18
CA LEU A 50 19.35 0.95 9.51
C LEU A 50 18.97 -0.12 10.53
N LEU A 51 18.16 -1.11 10.13
CA LEU A 51 17.51 -2.07 11.04
C LEU A 51 17.92 -3.52 10.81
N GLY A 52 18.45 -3.87 9.65
CA GLY A 52 18.75 -5.24 9.23
C GLY A 52 20.10 -5.77 9.72
N GLY A 53 20.38 -7.03 9.41
CA GLY A 53 21.69 -7.67 9.62
C GLY A 53 22.06 -7.97 11.07
N THR A 54 21.12 -7.85 12.01
CA THR A 54 21.37 -8.13 13.44
C THR A 54 20.53 -9.32 13.92
N PRO A 55 20.93 -10.03 14.99
CA PRO A 55 20.11 -11.08 15.60
C PRO A 55 18.74 -10.61 16.10
N GLU A 56 18.59 -9.30 16.35
CA GLU A 56 17.33 -8.68 16.78
C GLU A 56 16.45 -8.22 15.61
N SER A 57 16.94 -8.34 14.37
CA SER A 57 16.22 -7.96 13.17
C SER A 57 15.19 -9.05 12.82
N ALA A 58 13.95 -8.64 12.56
CA ALA A 58 12.93 -9.55 12.07
C ALA A 58 12.12 -8.94 10.92
N LEU A 59 11.68 -9.78 9.99
CA LEU A 59 10.72 -9.42 8.95
C LEU A 59 9.34 -9.87 9.40
N LEU A 60 8.44 -8.91 9.66
CA LEU A 60 7.05 -9.17 9.98
C LEU A 60 6.21 -9.05 8.71
N ILE A 61 5.32 -10.02 8.49
CA ILE A 61 4.36 -9.97 7.38
C ILE A 61 2.96 -10.05 7.98
N ASP A 62 2.11 -9.09 7.63
CA ASP A 62 0.73 -9.05 8.08
C ASP A 62 -0.19 -8.45 7.01
N GLU A 63 -1.45 -8.84 7.04
CA GLU A 63 -2.49 -8.22 6.23
C GLU A 63 -3.11 -7.03 6.97
N SER A 64 -3.35 -5.94 6.25
CA SER A 64 -4.04 -4.79 6.83
C SER A 64 -5.12 -4.28 5.90
N GLY A 65 -6.29 -4.05 6.49
CA GLY A 65 -7.48 -3.56 5.80
C GLY A 65 -7.75 -2.08 6.08
N ILE A 66 -8.01 -1.33 5.01
CA ILE A 66 -8.41 0.08 5.06
C ILE A 66 -9.86 0.17 4.62
N LYS A 67 -10.73 0.66 5.52
CA LYS A 67 -12.15 0.88 5.21
C LYS A 67 -12.30 1.85 4.05
N LYS A 68 -13.23 1.56 3.14
CA LYS A 68 -13.58 2.42 2.01
C LYS A 68 -15.09 2.61 1.94
N ALA A 69 -15.53 3.84 1.67
CA ALA A 69 -16.95 4.15 1.54
C ALA A 69 -17.53 3.80 0.15
N GLY A 70 -16.70 3.77 -0.89
CA GLY A 70 -17.15 3.57 -2.28
C GLY A 70 -16.52 2.37 -2.99
N ASN A 71 -16.84 2.22 -4.27
CA ASN A 71 -16.43 1.08 -5.11
C ASN A 71 -15.29 1.42 -6.09
N ALA A 72 -14.76 2.65 -6.05
CA ALA A 72 -13.76 3.11 -7.00
C ALA A 72 -12.31 2.73 -6.61
N SER A 73 -12.04 2.42 -5.34
CA SER A 73 -10.70 2.00 -4.92
C SER A 73 -10.38 0.60 -5.43
N VAL A 74 -9.19 0.44 -6.01
CA VAL A 74 -8.71 -0.83 -6.56
C VAL A 74 -8.72 -1.94 -5.50
N GLY A 75 -9.25 -3.11 -5.84
CA GLY A 75 -9.32 -4.26 -4.92
C GLY A 75 -10.36 -4.12 -3.79
N VAL A 76 -11.18 -3.06 -3.78
CA VAL A 76 -12.16 -2.86 -2.71
C VAL A 76 -13.24 -3.94 -2.73
N SER A 77 -13.52 -4.55 -1.57
CA SER A 77 -14.56 -5.55 -1.41
C SER A 77 -15.02 -5.70 0.04
N ARG A 78 -16.15 -6.38 0.25
CA ARG A 78 -16.61 -6.72 1.60
C ARG A 78 -15.75 -7.84 2.15
N GLN A 79 -14.94 -7.55 3.16
CA GLN A 79 -14.05 -8.51 3.81
C GLN A 79 -14.03 -8.26 5.32
N TRP A 80 -13.54 -9.22 6.09
CA TRP A 80 -13.32 -9.02 7.52
C TRP A 80 -12.26 -7.95 7.76
N LEU A 81 -12.63 -6.88 8.48
CA LEU A 81 -11.71 -5.84 8.92
C LEU A 81 -11.35 -6.07 10.38
N GLY A 82 -10.16 -6.61 10.65
CA GLY A 82 -9.69 -6.88 12.01
C GLY A 82 -9.77 -5.65 12.93
N ARG A 83 -9.39 -4.47 12.43
CA ARG A 83 -9.44 -3.21 13.19
C ARG A 83 -10.84 -2.75 13.60
N ILE A 84 -11.89 -3.20 12.90
CA ILE A 84 -13.29 -2.81 13.16
C ILE A 84 -14.09 -3.99 13.73
N GLY A 85 -13.56 -5.21 13.67
CA GLY A 85 -14.19 -6.42 14.21
C GLY A 85 -15.44 -6.87 13.43
N LYS A 86 -15.53 -6.55 12.13
CA LYS A 86 -16.67 -6.94 11.29
C LYS A 86 -16.34 -7.02 9.80
N VAL A 87 -17.24 -7.64 9.04
CA VAL A 87 -17.23 -7.56 7.58
C VAL A 87 -17.72 -6.20 7.11
N ASP A 88 -16.88 -5.44 6.43
CA ASP A 88 -17.22 -4.13 5.85
C ASP A 88 -16.49 -3.95 4.51
N ASN A 89 -16.85 -2.91 3.76
CA ASN A 89 -16.20 -2.59 2.51
C ASN A 89 -14.79 -2.03 2.76
N CYS A 90 -13.78 -2.70 2.23
CA CYS A 90 -12.38 -2.35 2.44
C CYS A 90 -11.46 -2.76 1.31
N GLN A 91 -10.31 -2.09 1.28
CA GLN A 91 -9.14 -2.47 0.51
C GLN A 91 -8.17 -3.17 1.46
N VAL A 92 -7.58 -4.29 1.04
CA VAL A 92 -6.64 -5.05 1.86
C VAL A 92 -5.31 -5.14 1.14
N GLY A 93 -4.21 -4.92 1.86
CA GLY A 93 -2.86 -5.19 1.41
C GLY A 93 -2.18 -6.19 2.33
N VAL A 94 -1.22 -6.94 1.79
CA VAL A 94 -0.23 -7.69 2.57
C VAL A 94 1.00 -6.80 2.66
N TYR A 95 1.51 -6.59 3.87
CA TYR A 95 2.59 -5.65 4.15
C TYR A 95 3.75 -6.38 4.81
N ALA A 96 4.97 -6.01 4.45
CA ALA A 96 6.17 -6.40 5.16
C ALA A 96 6.76 -5.21 5.92
N ALA A 97 7.11 -5.46 7.18
CA ALA A 97 7.81 -4.51 8.02
C ALA A 97 9.12 -5.12 8.51
N LEU A 98 10.22 -4.37 8.36
CA LEU A 98 11.48 -4.70 9.00
C LEU A 98 11.49 -4.08 10.39
N VAL A 99 11.79 -4.89 11.41
CA VAL A 99 11.78 -4.48 12.81
C VAL A 99 13.11 -4.80 13.49
N ARG A 100 13.50 -3.97 14.47
CA ARG A 100 14.59 -4.22 15.40
C ARG A 100 14.31 -3.55 16.74
N GLY A 101 14.13 -4.34 17.80
CA GLY A 101 13.73 -3.83 19.11
C GLY A 101 12.41 -3.06 19.05
N LYS A 102 12.44 -1.74 19.32
CA LYS A 102 11.26 -0.85 19.26
C LYS A 102 11.10 -0.13 17.91
N LEU A 103 12.00 -0.37 16.96
CA LEU A 103 11.99 0.26 15.65
C LEU A 103 11.27 -0.64 14.65
N ALA A 104 10.45 -0.04 13.79
CA ALA A 104 9.74 -0.72 12.73
C ALA A 104 9.54 0.22 11.54
N THR A 105 9.71 -0.30 10.32
CA THR A 105 9.35 0.42 9.10
C THR A 105 8.82 -0.53 8.05
N LEU A 106 7.89 -0.05 7.21
CA LEU A 106 7.43 -0.82 6.06
C LEU A 106 8.53 -0.87 5.00
N VAL A 107 8.73 -2.06 4.42
CA VAL A 107 9.73 -2.31 3.39
C VAL A 107 9.11 -2.78 2.07
N ASP A 108 7.97 -3.47 2.13
CA ASP A 108 7.27 -3.88 0.92
C ASP A 108 5.76 -4.05 1.19
N TYR A 109 4.96 -4.09 0.12
CA TYR A 109 3.56 -4.45 0.15
C TYR A 109 3.10 -5.07 -1.18
N ARG A 110 2.02 -5.84 -1.10
CA ARG A 110 1.25 -6.30 -2.26
C ARG A 110 -0.23 -6.01 -2.02
N LEU A 111 -0.90 -5.46 -3.03
CA LEU A 111 -2.36 -5.25 -2.95
C LEU A 111 -3.07 -6.60 -3.13
N TYR A 112 -3.99 -6.94 -2.23
CA TYR A 112 -4.85 -8.09 -2.42
C TYR A 112 -6.00 -7.74 -3.36
N LEU A 113 -6.10 -8.47 -4.48
CA LEU A 113 -7.18 -8.36 -5.45
C LEU A 113 -8.13 -9.56 -5.30
N PRO A 114 -9.36 -9.36 -4.77
CA PRO A 114 -10.36 -10.41 -4.68
C PRO A 114 -10.79 -10.91 -6.06
N GLU A 115 -11.26 -12.16 -6.16
CA GLU A 115 -11.68 -12.78 -7.45
C GLU A 115 -12.64 -11.91 -8.26
N LYS A 116 -13.63 -11.29 -7.62
CA LYS A 116 -14.57 -10.37 -8.30
C LYS A 116 -13.90 -9.23 -9.10
N TRP A 117 -12.66 -8.86 -8.74
CA TRP A 117 -11.86 -7.89 -9.47
C TRP A 117 -11.14 -8.57 -10.63
N THR A 118 -10.41 -9.66 -10.37
CA THR A 118 -9.63 -10.38 -11.38
C THR A 118 -10.51 -11.00 -12.47
N ASP A 119 -11.73 -11.39 -12.13
CA ASP A 119 -12.74 -11.93 -13.05
C ASP A 119 -13.40 -10.84 -13.91
N ASN A 120 -13.17 -9.56 -13.60
CA ASN A 120 -13.75 -8.43 -14.32
C ASN A 120 -12.67 -7.60 -15.01
N LEU A 121 -12.22 -8.08 -16.18
CA LEU A 121 -11.19 -7.41 -16.98
C LEU A 121 -11.54 -5.96 -17.35
N LYS A 122 -12.83 -5.64 -17.56
CA LYS A 122 -13.26 -4.26 -17.83
C LYS A 122 -13.00 -3.35 -16.63
N LEU A 123 -13.29 -3.84 -15.42
CA LEU A 123 -13.00 -3.14 -14.18
C LEU A 123 -11.49 -2.99 -13.94
N CYS A 124 -10.70 -4.06 -14.15
CA CYS A 124 -9.23 -3.99 -14.06
C CYS A 124 -8.64 -2.94 -15.00
N LYS A 125 -9.08 -2.92 -16.26
CA LYS A 125 -8.61 -1.94 -17.27
C LYS A 125 -8.99 -0.52 -16.87
N LYS A 126 -10.25 -0.30 -16.46
CA LYS A 126 -10.71 1.02 -15.99
C LYS A 126 -9.92 1.53 -14.78
N ALA A 127 -9.49 0.62 -13.91
CA ALA A 127 -8.72 0.93 -12.71
C ALA A 127 -7.20 1.00 -12.94
N GLY A 128 -6.72 0.76 -14.17
CA GLY A 128 -5.29 0.81 -14.49
C GLY A 128 -4.46 -0.33 -13.89
N ILE A 129 -5.06 -1.49 -13.58
CA ILE A 129 -4.31 -2.62 -13.00
C ILE A 129 -3.40 -3.23 -14.08
N PRO A 130 -2.07 -3.37 -13.85
CA PRO A 130 -1.14 -4.02 -14.78
C PRO A 130 -1.53 -5.48 -15.06
N GLU A 131 -1.23 -6.00 -16.25
CA GLU A 131 -1.74 -7.30 -16.72
C GLU A 131 -1.24 -8.47 -15.88
N GLU A 132 0.03 -8.42 -15.50
CA GLU A 132 0.72 -9.33 -14.59
C GLU A 132 0.04 -9.42 -13.22
N ASN A 133 -0.67 -8.36 -12.81
CA ASN A 133 -1.37 -8.26 -11.54
C ASN A 133 -2.86 -8.60 -11.64
N ARG A 134 -3.39 -8.97 -12.81
CA ARG A 134 -4.83 -9.32 -12.99
C ARG A 134 -5.16 -10.77 -12.65
N LYS A 135 -4.26 -11.52 -12.02
CA LYS A 135 -4.49 -12.91 -11.59
C LYS A 135 -4.78 -12.96 -10.09
N PHE A 136 -5.74 -13.79 -9.71
CA PHE A 136 -6.03 -14.02 -8.31
C PHE A 136 -4.81 -14.64 -7.61
N LYS A 137 -4.49 -14.10 -6.44
CA LYS A 137 -3.44 -14.60 -5.55
C LYS A 137 -3.98 -14.56 -4.12
N SER A 138 -3.84 -15.67 -3.40
CA SER A 138 -4.08 -15.69 -1.96
C SER A 138 -3.10 -14.76 -1.24
N LYS A 139 -3.47 -14.30 -0.04
CA LYS A 139 -2.61 -13.42 0.76
C LYS A 139 -1.28 -14.09 1.13
N SER A 140 -1.28 -15.41 1.34
CA SER A 140 -0.06 -16.18 1.57
C SER A 140 0.85 -16.23 0.34
N GLN A 141 0.29 -16.32 -0.88
CA GLN A 141 1.08 -16.20 -2.11
C GLN A 141 1.68 -14.80 -2.25
N LEU A 142 0.91 -13.75 -1.95
CA LEU A 142 1.41 -12.37 -1.94
C LEU A 142 2.52 -12.18 -0.89
N ALA A 143 2.40 -12.79 0.28
CA ALA A 143 3.45 -12.79 1.30
C ALA A 143 4.74 -13.46 0.79
N LEU A 144 4.63 -14.60 0.10
CA LEU A 144 5.78 -15.28 -0.51
C LEU A 144 6.45 -14.42 -1.59
N GLU A 145 5.67 -13.70 -2.40
CA GLU A 145 6.21 -12.77 -3.41
C GLU A 145 6.97 -11.58 -2.82
N ILE A 146 6.70 -11.22 -1.57
CA ILE A 146 7.48 -10.20 -0.86
C ILE A 146 8.81 -10.80 -0.36
N VAL A 147 8.80 -12.04 0.11
CA VAL A 147 10.01 -12.70 0.64
C VAL A 147 10.97 -13.13 -0.48
N ALA A 148 10.45 -13.48 -1.65
CA ALA A 148 11.22 -13.95 -2.79
C ALA A 148 11.76 -12.82 -3.69
N HIS A 149 11.51 -11.55 -3.32
CA HIS A 149 11.92 -10.34 -4.04
C HIS A 149 13.43 -10.10 -3.95
#